data_AF-A0A3C2AR08-F1
#
_entry.id   AF-A0A3C2AR08-F1
#
_cell.length_a   1.000
_cell.length_b   1.000
_cell.length_c   1.000
_cell.angle_alpha   90.00
_cell.angle_beta   90.00
_cell.angle_gamma   90.00
#
_symmetry.space_group_name_H-M   'P 1'
#
loop_
_entity.id
_entity.type
_entity.pdbx_description
1 polymer ?
#
loop_
_entity_poly.entity_id
_entity_poly.type
_entity_poly.pdbx_seq_one_letter_code
_entity_poly.pdbx_strand_id
1 'polypeptide(L)' 'GDVEIKSTMLVVLNASNTPPFTIEDESDGGEELRMKYRYLDLRRGPLQRNLALRNRMNIE' A
#
# COMPACT_ATOMS: atom_id res chain seq x y z
N GLY A 1 -16.97 -7.33 -5.39
CA GLY A 1 -16.21 -8.26 -4.54
C GLY A 1 -17.01 -9.53 -4.50
N ASP A 2 -16.87 -10.35 -5.54
CA ASP A 2 -17.95 -11.28 -5.93
C ASP A 2 -17.61 -12.73 -5.60
N VAL A 3 -16.37 -12.99 -5.16
CA VAL A 3 -15.85 -14.29 -4.73
C VAL A 3 -14.90 -14.11 -3.55
N GLU A 4 -14.82 -15.14 -2.69
CA GLU A 4 -13.92 -15.21 -1.54
C GLU A 4 -13.11 -16.51 -1.53
N ILE A 5 -11.97 -16.50 -0.83
CA ILE A 5 -11.07 -17.65 -0.72
C ILE A 5 -11.27 -18.36 0.62
N LYS A 6 -11.73 -19.61 0.60
CA LYS A 6 -11.74 -20.49 1.78
C LYS A 6 -10.35 -21.10 2.00
N SER A 7 -9.55 -20.48 2.86
CA SER A 7 -8.17 -20.93 3.13
C SER A 7 -8.11 -22.26 3.89
N THR A 8 -7.14 -23.11 3.52
CA THR A 8 -6.82 -24.38 4.22
C THR A 8 -5.55 -24.29 5.06
N MET A 9 -4.66 -23.35 4.76
CA MET A 9 -3.38 -23.16 5.45
C MET A 9 -2.92 -21.70 5.33
N LEU A 10 -2.23 -21.20 6.35
CA LEU A 10 -1.59 -19.89 6.36
C LEU A 10 -0.15 -20.02 6.86
N VAL A 11 0.78 -19.32 6.20
CA VAL A 11 2.20 -19.23 6.60
C VAL A 11 2.56 -17.76 6.75
N VAL A 12 3.13 -17.40 7.90
CA VAL A 12 3.66 -16.05 8.14
C VAL A 12 5.05 -15.96 7.51
N LEU A 13 5.16 -15.22 6.40
CA LEU A 13 6.45 -15.02 5.71
C LEU A 13 7.35 -14.03 6.45
N ASN A 14 6.76 -12.96 6.99
CA ASN A 14 7.47 -11.94 7.76
C ASN A 14 6.50 -11.23 8.71
N ALA A 15 6.88 -11.11 9.98
CA ALA A 15 6.13 -10.35 10.97
C ALA A 15 6.45 -8.85 10.84
N SER A 16 5.44 -7.99 10.96
CA SER A 16 5.60 -6.54 10.87
C SER A 16 5.10 -5.84 12.12
N ASN A 17 5.82 -4.79 12.53
CA ASN A 17 5.32 -3.84 13.52
C ASN A 17 4.10 -3.08 12.97
N THR A 18 3.27 -2.56 13.87
CA THR A 18 2.14 -1.71 13.51
C THR A 18 2.61 -0.47 12.74
N PRO A 19 2.03 -0.17 11.56
CA PRO A 19 2.37 1.03 10.81
C PRO A 19 2.05 2.33 11.60
N PRO A 20 2.80 3.43 11.36
CA PRO A 20 2.56 4.72 12.01
C PRO A 20 1.36 5.50 11.45
N PHE A 21 0.72 4.98 10.39
CA PHE A 21 -0.50 5.47 9.77
C PHE A 21 -1.19 4.32 9.02
N THR A 22 -2.49 4.45 8.76
CA THR A 22 -3.27 3.45 8.02
C THR A 22 -2.86 3.37 6.55
N ILE A 23 -2.79 2.14 6.02
CA ILE A 23 -2.49 1.88 4.60
C ILE A 23 -3.82 1.76 3.85
N GLU A 24 -4.49 2.89 3.70
CA GLU A 24 -5.77 3.03 3.03
C GLU A 24 -5.71 4.16 1.99
N ASP A 25 -6.73 4.28 1.14
CA ASP A 25 -6.79 5.36 0.14
C ASP A 25 -6.84 6.73 0.83
N GLU A 26 -7.65 6.85 1.89
CA GLU A 26 -7.66 7.98 2.82
C GLU A 26 -6.89 7.59 4.10
N SER A 27 -5.70 8.16 4.28
CA SER A 27 -4.83 7.83 5.42
C SER A 27 -4.90 8.90 6.50
N ASP A 28 -4.84 8.46 7.75
CA ASP A 28 -4.81 9.30 8.96
C ASP A 28 -3.45 9.99 9.20
N GLY A 29 -2.39 9.56 8.52
CA GLY A 29 -1.06 10.12 8.68
C GLY A 29 -0.92 11.49 8.02
N GLY A 30 -0.41 12.49 8.73
CA GLY A 30 -0.05 13.79 8.17
C GLY A 30 1.05 13.71 7.09
N GLU A 31 1.17 14.72 6.23
CA GLU A 31 2.12 14.71 5.12
C GLU A 31 3.57 14.48 5.56
N GLU A 32 4.03 15.17 6.60
CA GLU A 32 5.38 15.01 7.14
C GLU A 32 5.66 13.56 7.56
N LEU A 33 4.72 12.93 8.27
CA LEU A 33 4.85 11.54 8.71
C LEU A 33 4.88 10.58 7.52
N ARG A 34 4.04 10.82 6.52
CA ARG A 34 4.01 10.02 5.29
C ARG A 34 5.28 10.17 4.46
N MET A 35 5.87 11.36 4.41
CA MET A 35 7.16 11.58 3.73
C MET A 35 8.31 10.92 4.49
N LYS A 36 8.29 10.96 5.83
CA LYS A 36 9.28 10.24 6.66
C LYS A 36 9.24 8.73 6.44
N TYR A 37 8.05 8.14 6.36
CA TYR A 37 7.85 6.71 6.11
C TYR A 37 7.35 6.45 4.69
N ARG A 38 7.94 7.12 3.69
CA ARG A 38 7.45 7.08 2.30
C ARG A 38 7.35 5.66 1.73
N TYR A 39 8.23 4.75 2.16
CA TYR A 39 8.18 3.34 1.76
C TYR A 39 6.90 2.60 2.21
N LEU A 40 6.24 3.06 3.28
CA LEU A 40 4.92 2.59 3.68
C LEU A 40 3.81 3.32 2.93
N ASP A 41 3.92 4.64 2.76
CA ASP A 41 2.94 5.46 2.04
C ASP A 41 2.78 5.01 0.58
N LEU A 42 3.87 4.57 -0.06
CA LEU A 42 3.89 3.97 -1.39
C LEU A 42 3.03 2.70 -1.52
N ARG A 43 2.61 2.08 -0.41
CA ARG A 43 1.72 0.91 -0.43
C ARG A 43 0.24 1.28 -0.57
N ARG A 44 -0.11 2.57 -0.46
CA ARG A 44 -1.49 3.05 -0.60
C ARG A 44 -1.92 3.11 -2.06
N GLY A 45 -3.21 2.87 -2.30
CA GLY A 45 -3.80 2.85 -3.63
C GLY A 45 -3.50 4.09 -4.50
N PRO A 46 -3.65 5.33 -4.00
CA PRO A 46 -3.42 6.53 -4.81
C PRO A 46 -2.00 6.62 -5.37
N LEU A 47 -0.98 6.34 -4.54
CA LEU A 47 0.42 6.42 -4.98
C LEU A 47 0.81 5.27 -5.90
N GLN A 48 0.32 4.05 -5.63
CA GLN A 48 0.53 2.92 -6.54
C GLN A 48 -0.05 3.20 -7.93
N ARG A 49 -1.29 3.71 -8.00
CA ARG A 49 -1.94 4.07 -9.27
C ARG A 49 -1.17 5.18 -10.00
N ASN A 50 -0.72 6.20 -9.28
CA ASN A 50 0.06 7.31 -9.87
C ASN A 50 1.41 6.84 -10.44
N LEU A 51 2.14 5.99 -9.71
CA LEU A 51 3.41 5.45 -10.19
C LEU A 51 3.22 4.47 -11.36
N ALA A 52 2.20 3.63 -11.32
CA ALA A 52 1.87 2.72 -12.41
C ALA A 52 1.48 3.49 -13.68
N LEU A 53 0.68 4.55 -13.56
CA LEU A 53 0.32 5.43 -14.67
C LEU A 53 1.54 6.13 -15.26
N ARG A 54 2.40 6.73 -14.42
CA ARG A 54 3.65 7.36 -14.85
C ARG A 54 4.51 6.38 -15.64
N ASN A 55 4.66 5.15 -15.14
CA ASN A 55 5.45 4.14 -15.83
C ASN A 55 4.86 3.81 -17.21
N ARG A 56 3.54 3.61 -17.28
CA ARG A 56 2.85 3.31 -18.54
C ARG A 56 3.06 4.40 -19.59
N MET A 57 2.98 5.66 -19.18
CA MET A 57 3.19 6.81 -20.08
C MET A 57 4.62 6.98 -20.56
N ASN A 58 5.61 6.47 -19.82
CA ASN A 58 7.03 6.58 -20.18
C ASN A 58 7.51 5.45 -21.11
N ILE A 59 6.70 4.41 -21.31
CA ILE A 59 7.02 3.25 -22.15
C ILE A 59 6.45 3.42 -23.57
N GLU A 60 5.57 4.39 -23.79
CA GLU A 60 5.14 4.88 -25.10
C GLU A 60 6.09 5.97 -25.65
#